data_AF-A0A0F2SDL4-F1
#
_entry.id   AF-A0A0F2SDL4-F1
#
_cell.length_a   1.000
_cell.length_b   1.000
_cell.length_c   1.000
_cell.angle_alpha   90.00
_cell.angle_beta   90.00
_cell.angle_gamma   90.00
#
_symmetry.space_group_name_H-M   'P 1'
#
loop_
_entity.id
_entity.type
_entity.pdbx_description
1 polymer ?
#
loop_
_entity_poly.entity_id
_entity_poly.type
_entity_poly.pdbx_seq_one_letter_code
_entity_poly.pdbx_strand_id
1 'polypeptide(L)'
;MGIPVEQNEKVYWEDLNFEIHIVGELDGEILDAFRELINSWYILGVHSTFGGPIHSKSDIWYEDSIVGFSIDMGSAEKEAVEILLCAVEGFAEFHNIIIDKVVLGRGM
;
A
#
# COMPACT_ATOMS: atom_id res chain seq x y z
N MET A 1 15.95 5.38 -2.23
CA MET A 1 15.76 5.92 -3.59
C MET A 1 14.28 5.74 -3.83
N GLY A 2 13.51 6.82 -3.96
CA GLY A 2 12.05 6.73 -3.84
C GLY A 2 11.45 5.68 -4.79
N ILE A 3 10.54 4.87 -4.25
CA ILE A 3 9.81 3.86 -5.04
C ILE A 3 9.10 4.56 -6.20
N PRO A 4 9.24 4.07 -7.45
CA PRO A 4 8.46 4.60 -8.56
C PRO A 4 6.95 4.45 -8.30
N VAL A 5 6.20 5.54 -8.41
CA VAL A 5 4.74 5.55 -8.24
C VAL A 5 4.09 5.86 -9.58
N GLU A 6 3.30 4.93 -10.10
CA GLU A 6 2.44 5.11 -11.26
C GLU A 6 1.01 5.40 -10.78
N GLN A 7 0.39 6.45 -11.29
CA GLN A 7 -1.01 6.76 -11.02
C GLN A 7 -1.83 6.52 -12.28
N ASN A 8 -2.86 5.66 -12.18
CA ASN A 8 -3.84 5.52 -13.25
C ASN A 8 -4.60 6.84 -13.46
N GLU A 9 -5.02 7.12 -14.70
CA GLU A 9 -5.63 8.41 -15.11
C GLU A 9 -6.86 8.82 -14.26
N LYS A 10 -7.47 7.88 -13.53
CA LYS A 10 -8.58 8.11 -12.60
C LYS A 10 -8.29 7.48 -11.24
N VAL A 11 -7.82 8.32 -10.32
CA VAL A 11 -7.73 7.98 -8.89
C VAL A 11 -9.02 8.41 -8.20
N TYR A 12 -9.69 7.46 -7.55
CA TYR A 12 -10.86 7.71 -6.71
C TYR A 12 -10.47 7.43 -5.26
N TRP A 13 -10.63 8.41 -4.37
CA TRP A 13 -10.27 8.26 -2.95
C TRP A 13 -11.20 7.31 -2.19
N GLU A 14 -12.43 7.15 -2.66
CA GLU A 14 -13.44 6.25 -2.08
C GLU A 14 -13.19 4.77 -2.44
N ASP A 15 -12.32 4.48 -3.41
CA ASP A 15 -11.99 3.13 -3.89
C ASP A 15 -10.58 3.12 -4.50
N LEU A 16 -9.60 3.47 -3.68
CA LEU A 16 -8.21 3.59 -4.11
C LEU A 16 -7.55 2.20 -4.10
N ASN A 17 -7.25 1.67 -5.29
CA ASN A 17 -6.46 0.45 -5.43
C ASN A 17 -4.97 0.74 -5.27
N PHE A 18 -4.29 -0.13 -4.52
CA PHE A 18 -2.85 -0.22 -4.38
C PHE A 18 -2.37 -1.54 -4.95
N GLU A 19 -1.39 -1.48 -5.84
CA GLU A 19 -0.63 -2.64 -6.26
C GLU A 19 0.86 -2.38 -6.06
N ILE A 20 1.53 -3.25 -5.33
CA ILE A 20 2.96 -3.16 -5.04
C ILE A 20 3.63 -4.26 -5.84
N HIS A 21 4.35 -3.86 -6.88
CA HIS A 21 5.01 -4.75 -7.83
C HIS A 21 6.44 -5.02 -7.35
N ILE A 22 6.75 -6.29 -7.10
CA ILE A 22 8.00 -6.74 -6.49
C ILE A 22 8.84 -7.48 -7.53
N VAL A 23 10.14 -7.25 -7.53
CA VAL A 23 11.07 -8.00 -8.39
C VAL A 23 11.38 -9.34 -7.71
N GLY A 24 10.75 -10.40 -8.21
CA GLY A 24 10.87 -11.76 -7.68
C GLY A 24 9.78 -12.13 -6.67
N GLU A 25 9.88 -13.31 -6.08
CA GLU A 25 8.86 -13.84 -5.17
C GLU A 25 9.15 -13.47 -3.71
N LEU A 26 8.08 -13.25 -2.95
CA LEU A 26 8.15 -13.15 -1.50
C LEU A 26 8.00 -14.54 -0.89
N ASP A 27 8.84 -14.86 0.09
CA ASP A 27 8.55 -16.00 0.95
C ASP A 27 7.34 -15.70 1.85
N GLY A 28 6.77 -16.76 2.45
CA GLY A 28 5.54 -16.64 3.25
C GLY A 28 5.70 -15.76 4.49
N GLU A 29 6.87 -15.78 5.15
CA GLU A 29 7.12 -14.99 6.36
C GLU A 29 7.19 -13.49 6.03
N ILE A 30 7.88 -13.14 4.94
CA ILE A 30 7.96 -11.77 4.45
C ILE A 30 6.60 -11.27 3.98
N LEU A 31 5.80 -12.10 3.29
CA LEU A 31 4.46 -11.74 2.88
C LEU A 31 3.56 -11.42 4.09
N ASP A 32 3.63 -12.23 5.14
CA ASP A 32 2.86 -11.99 6.37
C ASP A 32 3.31 -10.71 7.09
N ALA A 33 4.62 -10.46 7.17
CA ALA A 33 5.14 -9.19 7.70
C ALA A 33 4.70 -7.98 6.86
N PHE A 34 4.61 -8.12 5.54
CA PHE A 34 4.10 -7.09 4.63
C PHE A 34 2.62 -6.79 4.91
N ARG A 35 1.81 -7.83 5.15
CA ARG A 35 0.40 -7.68 5.53
C ARG A 35 0.24 -6.96 6.87
N GLU A 36 1.08 -7.29 7.85
CA GLU A 36 1.09 -6.62 9.15
C GLU A 36 1.43 -5.13 9.03
N LEU A 37 2.37 -4.77 8.15
CA LEU A 37 2.71 -3.37 7.86
C LEU A 37 1.49 -2.60 7.34
N ILE A 38 0.82 -3.11 6.30
CA ILE A 38 -0.36 -2.47 5.69
C ILE A 38 -1.50 -2.38 6.71
N ASN A 39 -1.74 -3.44 7.48
CA ASN A 39 -2.80 -3.46 8.49
C ASN A 39 -2.51 -2.46 9.63
N SER A 40 -1.26 -2.32 10.05
CA SER A 40 -0.85 -1.35 11.07
C SER A 40 -1.07 0.09 10.57
N TRP A 41 -0.67 0.38 9.33
CA TRP A 41 -0.94 1.68 8.70
C TRP A 41 -2.44 1.96 8.62
N TYR A 42 -3.26 0.99 8.19
CA TYR A 42 -4.71 1.13 8.15
C TYR A 42 -5.32 1.44 9.53
N ILE A 43 -4.93 0.70 10.58
CA ILE A 43 -5.42 0.92 11.95
C ILE A 43 -5.10 2.34 12.42
N LEU A 44 -3.89 2.83 12.16
CA LEU A 44 -3.52 4.22 12.46
C LEU A 44 -4.42 5.21 11.70
N GLY A 45 -4.65 4.95 10.40
CA GLY A 45 -5.52 5.77 9.56
C GLY A 45 -6.99 5.80 10.03
N VAL A 46 -7.53 4.70 10.55
CA VAL A 46 -8.89 4.67 11.15
C VAL A 46 -9.00 5.60 12.35
N HIS A 47 -7.90 5.79 13.10
CA HIS A 47 -7.83 6.68 14.25
C HIS A 47 -7.43 8.13 13.89
N SER A 48 -7.54 8.51 12.61
CA SER A 48 -7.34 9.87 12.10
C SER A 48 -5.93 10.43 12.28
N THR A 49 -4.90 9.58 12.25
CA THR A 49 -3.50 10.05 12.40
C THR A 49 -2.95 10.75 11.17
N PHE A 50 -3.66 10.78 10.05
CA PHE A 50 -3.18 11.23 8.73
C PHE A 50 -4.08 12.27 8.05
N GLY A 51 -4.55 13.27 8.80
CA GLY A 51 -5.42 14.33 8.28
C GLY A 51 -6.92 13.98 8.19
N GLY A 52 -7.30 12.72 8.46
CA GLY A 52 -8.69 12.28 8.56
C GLY A 52 -8.82 10.75 8.71
N PRO A 53 -10.00 10.23 9.06
CA PRO A 53 -10.24 8.79 9.18
C PRO A 53 -10.32 8.10 7.81
N ILE A 54 -9.67 6.94 7.73
CA ILE A 54 -9.92 5.93 6.70
C ILE A 54 -11.15 5.11 7.11
N HIS A 55 -12.03 4.78 6.16
CA HIS A 55 -13.28 4.07 6.47
C HIS A 55 -13.16 2.55 6.41
N SER A 56 -12.56 2.02 5.36
CA SER A 56 -12.52 0.57 5.12
C SER A 56 -11.36 0.16 4.21
N LYS A 57 -10.95 -1.11 4.30
CA LYS A 57 -9.91 -1.73 3.47
C LYS A 57 -10.37 -3.12 3.04
N SER A 58 -10.04 -3.54 1.83
CA SER A 58 -10.22 -4.92 1.37
C SER A 58 -9.24 -5.88 2.06
N ASP A 59 -9.41 -7.17 1.78
CA ASP A 59 -8.37 -8.17 2.03
C ASP A 59 -7.13 -7.88 1.17
N ILE A 60 -5.96 -8.27 1.69
CA ILE A 60 -4.67 -8.15 1.00
C ILE A 60 -4.44 -9.45 0.24
N TRP A 61 -4.34 -9.36 -1.08
CA TRP A 61 -4.06 -10.49 -1.95
C TRP A 61 -2.60 -10.46 -2.44
N TYR A 62 -2.11 -11.62 -2.89
CA TYR A 62 -0.78 -11.78 -3.46
C TYR A 62 -0.84 -12.73 -4.65
N GLU A 63 -0.40 -12.28 -5.82
CA GLU A 63 -0.37 -13.04 -7.07
C GLU A 63 0.80 -12.57 -7.93
N ASP A 64 1.56 -13.49 -8.54
CA ASP A 64 2.62 -13.20 -9.52
C ASP A 64 3.58 -12.05 -9.12
N SER A 65 3.99 -11.98 -7.85
CA SER A 65 4.87 -10.91 -7.30
C SER A 65 4.20 -9.54 -7.11
N ILE A 66 2.87 -9.50 -7.07
CA ILE A 66 2.08 -8.30 -6.82
C ILE A 66 1.35 -8.48 -5.49
N VAL A 67 1.57 -7.54 -4.56
CA VAL A 67 0.74 -7.41 -3.35
C VAL A 67 -0.30 -6.33 -3.61
N GLY A 68 -1.59 -6.65 -3.48
CA GLY A 68 -2.65 -5.71 -3.77
C GLY A 68 -3.76 -5.63 -2.72
N PHE A 69 -4.39 -4.46 -2.65
CA PHE A 69 -5.54 -4.15 -1.80
C PHE A 69 -6.24 -2.86 -2.25
N SER A 70 -7.49 -2.69 -1.83
CA SER A 70 -8.31 -1.51 -2.06
C SER A 70 -8.64 -0.82 -0.74
N ILE A 71 -8.82 0.50 -0.77
CA ILE A 71 -9.13 1.28 0.43
C ILE A 71 -10.09 2.42 0.15
N ASP A 72 -11.05 2.61 1.05
CA ASP A 72 -11.84 3.84 1.14
C ASP A 72 -11.12 4.80 2.09
N MET A 73 -10.46 5.79 1.51
CA MET A 73 -9.67 6.78 2.24
C MET A 73 -10.55 7.71 3.08
N GLY A 74 -11.88 7.70 2.91
CA GLY A 74 -12.79 8.54 3.67
C GLY A 74 -12.43 10.02 3.56
N SER A 75 -12.00 10.61 4.67
CA SER A 75 -11.49 11.99 4.67
C SER A 75 -9.97 12.07 4.91
N ALA A 76 -9.27 10.93 4.93
CA ALA A 76 -7.81 10.92 4.97
C ALA A 76 -7.24 11.54 3.70
N GLU A 77 -6.17 12.31 3.87
CA GLU A 77 -5.57 13.08 2.78
C GLU A 77 -4.41 12.32 2.12
N LYS A 78 -3.82 12.94 1.10
CA LYS A 78 -2.65 12.41 0.37
C LYS A 78 -1.49 12.01 1.29
N GLU A 79 -1.33 12.68 2.43
CA GLU A 79 -0.30 12.38 3.43
C GLU A 79 -0.37 10.91 3.92
N ALA A 80 -1.56 10.34 4.05
CA ALA A 80 -1.72 8.93 4.43
C ALA A 80 -1.03 8.00 3.43
N VAL A 81 -1.17 8.30 2.14
CA VAL A 81 -0.54 7.53 1.04
C VAL A 81 0.99 7.69 1.08
N GLU A 82 1.48 8.91 1.31
CA GLU A 82 2.92 9.19 1.41
C GLU A 82 3.57 8.44 2.58
N ILE A 83 2.88 8.35 3.72
CA ILE A 83 3.33 7.59 4.89
C ILE A 83 3.40 6.09 4.58
N LEU A 84 2.39 5.55 3.89
CA LEU A 84 2.41 4.15 3.46
C LEU A 84 3.59 3.87 2.52
N LEU A 85 3.80 4.72 1.51
CA LEU A 85 4.91 4.57 0.57
C LEU A 85 6.27 4.62 1.28
N CYS A 86 6.44 5.52 2.24
CA CYS A 86 7.63 5.60 3.07
C CYS A 86 7.84 4.33 3.92
N ALA A 87 6.76 3.82 4.53
CA ALA A 87 6.80 2.59 5.32
C ALA A 87 7.17 1.36 4.46
N VAL A 88 6.63 1.29 3.24
CA VAL A 88 6.93 0.25 2.27
C VAL A 88 8.38 0.33 1.78
N GLU A 89 8.93 1.53 1.54
CA GLU A 89 10.35 1.71 1.20
C GLU A 89 11.26 1.23 2.33
N GLY A 90 10.96 1.64 3.58
CA GLY A 90 11.72 1.20 4.75
C GLY A 90 11.65 -0.31 4.99
N PHE A 91 10.48 -0.92 4.79
CA PHE A 91 10.31 -2.37 4.87
C PHE A 91 11.16 -3.09 3.81
N ALA A 92 11.11 -2.61 2.56
CA ALA A 92 11.86 -3.19 1.47
C ALA A 92 13.37 -3.11 1.70
N GLU A 93 13.87 -1.98 2.19
CA GLU A 93 15.27 -1.80 2.57
C GLU A 93 15.69 -2.78 3.67
N PHE A 94 14.88 -2.91 4.73
CA PHE A 94 15.17 -3.78 5.87
C PHE A 94 15.22 -5.27 5.47
N HIS A 95 14.32 -5.70 4.58
CA HIS A 95 14.22 -7.09 4.15
C HIS A 95 14.99 -7.43 2.86
N ASN A 96 15.73 -6.47 2.28
CA ASN A 96 16.42 -6.60 0.98
C ASN A 96 15.48 -7.01 -0.18
N ILE A 97 14.28 -6.44 -0.20
CA ILE A 97 13.28 -6.62 -1.25
C ILE A 97 13.45 -5.50 -2.27
N ILE A 98 13.34 -5.82 -3.56
CA ILE A 98 13.34 -4.82 -4.62
C ILE A 98 11.89 -4.58 -5.05
N ILE A 99 11.40 -3.35 -4.84
CA ILE A 99 10.10 -2.92 -5.35
C ILE A 99 10.33 -2.28 -6.72
N ASP A 100 9.70 -2.84 -7.75
CA ASP A 100 9.73 -2.30 -9.12
C ASP A 100 8.94 -0.98 -9.18
N LYS A 101 7.69 -1.01 -8.69
CA LYS A 101 6.80 0.15 -8.63
C LYS A 101 5.61 -0.06 -7.70
N VAL A 102 4.95 1.04 -7.37
CA VAL A 102 3.60 1.04 -6.79
C VAL A 102 2.64 1.67 -7.79
N VAL A 103 1.55 0.98 -8.10
CA VAL A 103 0.47 1.48 -8.94
C VAL A 103 -0.69 1.92 -8.03
N LEU A 104 -1.16 3.14 -8.24
CA LEU A 104 -2.28 3.74 -7.52
C LEU A 104 -3.47 3.98 -8.46
N GLY A 105 -4.67 3.66 -7.99
CA GLY A 105 -5.90 3.78 -8.77
C GLY A 105 -6.17 2.52 -9.59
N ARG A 106 -7.33 2.48 -10.26
CA ARG A 106 -7.94 1.24 -10.74
C ARG A 106 -7.01 0.33 -11.58
N GLY A 107 -6.46 -0.70 -10.93
CA GLY A 107 -6.12 -1.99 -11.51
C GLY A 107 -7.22 -3.00 -11.16
N MET A 108 -7.71 -3.68 -12.21
CA MET A 108 -8.92 -4.52 -12.34
C MET A 108 -10.28 -3.80 -12.38
#